data_AF-A0A3D0I3I9-F1
#
_entry.id   AF-A0A3D0I3I9-F1
#
_cell.length_a   1.000
_cell.length_b   1.000
_cell.length_c   1.000
_cell.angle_alpha   90.00
_cell.angle_beta   90.00
_cell.angle_gamma   90.00
#
_symmetry.space_group_name_H-M   'P 1'
#
loop_
_entity.id
_entity.type
_entity.pdbx_description
1 polymer ?
#
loop_
_entity_poly.entity_id
_entity_poly.type
_entity_poly.pdbx_seq_one_letter_code
_entity_poly.pdbx_strand_id
1 'polypeptide(L)'
;MRANAERERWRSVTELCSDPTNVLPCGEREARVGGGAQHSALTLFSSVSGGGDNTASGPASSMSGGISNTASGSDASVVGGEMNQATGNASSVSGGNSRSAGGTDNWAAGSLFETN
;
A
#
# COMPACT_ATOMS: atom_id res chain seq x y z
N MET A 1 44.78 -13.50 11.23
CA MET A 1 44.13 -12.37 11.92
C MET A 1 43.17 -11.73 10.95
N ARG A 2 41.87 -11.79 11.30
CA ARG A 2 40.71 -11.05 10.79
C ARG A 2 40.81 -10.44 9.37
N ALA A 3 40.17 -11.14 8.43
CA ALA A 3 39.61 -10.56 7.22
C ALA A 3 38.52 -9.52 7.55
N ASN A 4 38.24 -8.65 6.56
CA ASN A 4 37.04 -7.81 6.36
C ASN A 4 37.35 -6.31 6.22
N ALA A 5 37.85 -5.96 5.03
CA ALA A 5 37.87 -4.61 4.49
C ALA A 5 37.04 -4.58 3.19
N GLU A 6 35.74 -4.84 3.31
CA GLU A 6 34.73 -4.48 2.30
C GLU A 6 33.54 -3.88 3.05
N ARG A 7 33.68 -2.60 3.42
CA ARG A 7 32.64 -1.80 4.06
C ARG A 7 32.14 -0.81 3.01
N GLU A 8 30.81 -0.73 2.89
CA GLU A 8 30.04 0.37 2.28
C GLU A 8 29.67 0.31 0.78
N ARG A 9 29.07 -0.80 0.31
CA ARG A 9 28.18 -0.68 -0.87
C ARG A 9 26.88 -1.49 -0.84
N TRP A 10 26.66 -2.35 0.14
CA TRP A 10 25.38 -3.04 0.28
C TRP A 10 25.03 -3.14 1.77
N ARG A 11 24.39 -2.11 2.32
CA ARG A 11 23.60 -2.31 3.53
C ARG A 11 22.32 -3.00 3.07
N SER A 12 22.31 -4.31 3.28
CA SER A 12 21.19 -5.21 3.05
C SER A 12 19.87 -4.58 3.52
N VAL A 13 18.83 -4.81 2.73
CA VAL A 13 17.45 -4.29 2.81
C VAL A 13 16.70 -4.85 4.04
N THR A 14 17.35 -4.92 5.20
CA THR A 14 16.91 -5.67 6.39
C THR A 14 16.84 -4.81 7.66
N GLU A 15 16.84 -3.47 7.52
CA GLU A 15 16.68 -2.52 8.64
C GLU A 15 15.40 -1.66 8.48
N LEU A 16 14.24 -2.28 8.22
CA LEU A 16 12.93 -1.60 8.29
C LEU A 16 11.89 -2.42 9.08
N CYS A 17 12.33 -3.09 10.16
CA CYS A 17 11.45 -3.84 11.06
C CYS A 17 11.30 -3.18 12.45
N SER A 18 11.38 -1.85 12.55
CA SER A 18 11.41 -1.14 13.84
C SER A 18 10.59 0.16 13.88
N ASP A 19 9.43 0.19 13.21
CA ASP A 19 8.43 1.23 13.45
C ASP A 19 7.14 0.59 14.01
N PRO A 20 6.75 0.86 15.28
CA PRO A 20 5.53 0.32 15.87
C PRO A 20 4.25 0.88 15.22
N THR A 21 4.35 1.86 14.34
CA THR A 21 3.19 2.44 13.64
C THR A 21 2.83 1.74 12.33
N ASN A 22 3.74 0.93 11.76
CA ASN A 22 3.52 0.25 10.48
C ASN A 22 3.78 -1.25 10.65
N VAL A 23 2.70 -2.04 10.72
CA VAL A 23 2.77 -3.48 11.02
C VAL A 23 3.25 -4.24 9.77
N LEU A 24 4.52 -4.63 9.73
CA LEU A 24 5.06 -5.59 8.76
C LEU A 24 5.31 -6.95 9.44
N PRO A 25 4.62 -8.05 9.05
CA PRO A 25 4.94 -9.39 9.53
C PRO A 25 6.27 -9.85 8.92
N CYS A 26 7.28 -10.04 9.77
CA CYS A 26 8.58 -10.56 9.38
C CYS A 26 8.47 -12.04 9.02
N GLY A 27 8.31 -12.37 7.73
CA GLY A 27 8.27 -13.76 7.28
C GLY A 27 7.81 -13.91 5.84
N GLU A 28 8.76 -13.81 4.90
CA GLU A 28 8.68 -14.29 3.52
C GLU A 28 7.42 -13.97 2.70
N ARG A 29 6.87 -12.74 2.74
CA ARG A 29 5.83 -12.29 1.79
C ARG A 29 5.95 -10.78 1.59
N GLU A 30 6.00 -10.31 0.33
CA GLU A 30 6.45 -8.98 -0.11
C GLU A 30 5.54 -7.78 0.25
N ALA A 31 5.14 -7.66 1.51
CA ALA A 31 4.41 -6.49 1.98
C ALA A 31 5.38 -5.28 2.05
N ARG A 32 5.11 -4.21 1.29
CA ARG A 32 5.92 -2.97 1.33
C ARG A 32 5.10 -1.80 1.82
N VAL A 33 5.47 -1.25 2.98
CA VAL A 33 4.95 0.02 3.48
C VAL A 33 6.04 1.09 3.33
N GLY A 34 5.77 2.14 2.57
CA GLY A 34 6.59 3.34 2.49
C GLY A 34 6.22 4.37 3.58
N GLY A 35 6.96 5.48 3.65
CA GLY A 35 6.90 6.41 4.78
C GLY A 35 5.50 6.99 5.07
N GLY A 36 5.18 7.15 6.36
CA GLY A 36 3.83 7.48 6.85
C GLY A 36 3.56 6.80 8.18
N ALA A 37 2.40 7.06 8.80
CA ALA A 37 2.02 6.45 10.07
C ALA A 37 0.72 5.66 9.93
N GLN A 38 0.61 4.52 10.63
CA GLN A 38 -0.60 3.69 10.73
C GLN A 38 -0.97 2.99 9.40
N HIS A 39 -0.03 2.26 8.81
CA HIS A 39 -0.34 1.41 7.66
C HIS A 39 -0.43 -0.06 8.06
N SER A 40 -1.40 -0.77 7.48
CA SER A 40 -1.57 -2.21 7.65
C SER A 40 -1.52 -2.90 6.30
N ALA A 41 -0.38 -3.50 5.96
CA ALA A 41 -0.20 -4.35 4.78
C ALA A 41 -0.19 -5.82 5.24
N LEU A 42 -1.32 -6.51 5.13
CA LEU A 42 -1.58 -7.77 5.83
C LEU A 42 -1.35 -9.03 4.99
N THR A 43 -1.08 -8.89 3.69
CA THR A 43 -1.13 -9.98 2.70
C THR A 43 0.07 -10.03 1.76
N LEU A 44 0.23 -11.15 1.06
CA LEU A 44 1.29 -11.38 0.09
C LEU A 44 1.20 -10.37 -1.07
N PHE A 45 2.32 -9.71 -1.39
CA PHE A 45 2.47 -8.68 -2.44
C PHE A 45 1.67 -7.38 -2.22
N SER A 46 1.16 -7.11 -1.01
CA SER A 46 0.47 -5.85 -0.79
C SER A 46 1.44 -4.68 -0.61
N SER A 47 1.11 -3.50 -1.15
CA SER A 47 1.97 -2.33 -1.03
C SER A 47 1.19 -1.08 -0.66
N VAL A 48 1.76 -0.28 0.22
CA VAL A 48 1.29 1.06 0.57
C VAL A 48 2.50 1.99 0.46
N SER A 49 2.54 2.88 -0.52
CA SER A 49 3.76 3.68 -0.75
C SER A 49 3.92 4.84 0.24
N GLY A 50 2.84 5.25 0.94
CA GLY A 50 2.92 6.19 2.06
C GLY A 50 1.56 6.79 2.45
N GLY A 51 1.57 7.81 3.30
CA GLY A 51 0.36 8.54 3.75
C GLY A 51 0.03 8.34 5.22
N GLY A 52 -1.27 8.28 5.57
CA GLY A 52 -1.72 8.00 6.93
C GLY A 52 -2.94 7.08 6.97
N ASP A 53 -2.94 6.11 7.88
CA ASP A 53 -4.12 5.25 8.14
C ASP A 53 -4.60 4.45 6.91
N ASN A 54 -3.71 3.75 6.20
CA ASN A 54 -4.11 2.97 5.01
C ASN A 54 -4.07 1.47 5.29
N THR A 55 -5.11 0.74 4.89
CA THR A 55 -5.24 -0.72 5.11
C THR A 55 -5.26 -1.49 3.80
N ALA A 56 -4.15 -2.16 3.47
CA ALA A 56 -3.99 -3.06 2.33
C ALA A 56 -4.07 -4.52 2.81
N SER A 57 -5.28 -5.08 2.81
CA SER A 57 -5.58 -6.44 3.28
C SER A 57 -5.89 -7.42 2.15
N GLY A 58 -5.95 -6.97 0.90
CA GLY A 58 -6.15 -7.84 -0.27
C GLY A 58 -4.84 -8.44 -0.79
N PRO A 59 -4.80 -9.71 -1.25
CA PRO A 59 -3.62 -10.25 -1.95
C PRO A 59 -3.26 -9.39 -3.17
N ALA A 60 -1.97 -9.09 -3.37
CA ALA A 60 -1.48 -8.23 -4.46
C ALA A 60 -2.16 -6.84 -4.53
N SER A 61 -2.73 -6.35 -3.43
CA SER A 61 -3.34 -5.03 -3.39
C SER A 61 -2.29 -3.93 -3.37
N SER A 62 -2.55 -2.82 -4.05
CA SER A 62 -1.60 -1.69 -4.12
C SER A 62 -2.25 -0.38 -3.75
N MET A 63 -1.53 0.41 -2.97
CA MET A 63 -1.91 1.77 -2.62
C MET A 63 -0.73 2.71 -2.82
N SER A 64 -0.90 3.76 -3.62
CA SER A 64 0.18 4.73 -3.85
C SER A 64 0.22 5.81 -2.76
N GLY A 65 -0.88 6.05 -2.04
CA GLY A 65 -0.88 6.83 -0.81
C GLY A 65 -2.24 7.42 -0.43
N GLY A 66 -2.25 8.46 0.41
CA GLY A 66 -3.48 9.13 0.86
C GLY A 66 -3.82 8.89 2.32
N ILE A 67 -5.07 9.20 2.71
CA ILE A 67 -5.54 9.15 4.10
C ILE A 67 -6.76 8.22 4.23
N SER A 68 -6.72 7.26 5.16
CA SER A 68 -7.87 6.39 5.48
C SER A 68 -8.40 5.57 4.30
N ASN A 69 -7.52 5.07 3.42
CA ASN A 69 -7.91 4.23 2.29
C ASN A 69 -7.86 2.73 2.64
N THR A 70 -8.75 1.94 2.04
CA THR A 70 -8.85 0.49 2.22
C THR A 70 -8.80 -0.22 0.88
N ALA A 71 -7.83 -1.13 0.71
CA ALA A 71 -7.75 -2.05 -0.41
C ALA A 71 -7.80 -3.49 0.12
N SER A 72 -8.98 -4.13 0.05
CA SER A 72 -9.23 -5.46 0.61
C SER A 72 -9.53 -6.54 -0.42
N GLY A 73 -9.85 -6.17 -1.67
CA GLY A 73 -10.01 -7.13 -2.75
C GLY A 73 -8.69 -7.72 -3.25
N SER A 74 -8.71 -8.92 -3.83
CA SER A 74 -7.53 -9.45 -4.57
C SER A 74 -7.21 -8.52 -5.73
N ASP A 75 -5.93 -8.19 -5.96
CA ASP A 75 -5.48 -7.32 -7.04
C ASP A 75 -6.13 -5.91 -7.03
N ALA A 76 -6.64 -5.50 -5.86
CA ALA A 76 -7.27 -4.21 -5.70
C ALA A 76 -6.24 -3.07 -5.73
N SER A 77 -6.56 -1.95 -6.37
CA SER A 77 -5.68 -0.78 -6.44
C SER A 77 -6.38 0.49 -5.97
N VAL A 78 -5.70 1.27 -5.13
CA VAL A 78 -6.12 2.63 -4.75
C VAL A 78 -4.97 3.59 -5.01
N VAL A 79 -5.10 4.44 -6.01
CA VAL A 79 -4.01 5.36 -6.39
C VAL A 79 -3.82 6.43 -5.30
N GLY A 80 -4.90 6.98 -4.74
CA GLY A 80 -4.80 7.93 -3.64
C GLY A 80 -6.10 8.63 -3.27
N GLY A 81 -6.02 9.67 -2.45
CA GLY A 81 -7.17 10.43 -1.96
C GLY A 81 -7.53 10.09 -0.52
N GLU A 82 -8.80 10.27 -0.17
CA GLU A 82 -9.31 10.17 1.20
C GLU A 82 -10.52 9.24 1.28
N MET A 83 -10.52 8.31 2.25
CA MET A 83 -11.66 7.42 2.54
C MET A 83 -12.11 6.56 1.34
N ASN A 84 -11.19 6.14 0.47
CA ASN A 84 -11.53 5.29 -0.67
C ASN A 84 -11.47 3.79 -0.31
N GLN A 85 -12.35 3.00 -0.93
CA GLN A 85 -12.52 1.58 -0.66
C GLN A 85 -12.51 0.76 -1.95
N ALA A 86 -11.50 -0.08 -2.14
CA ALA A 86 -11.43 -1.08 -3.21
C ALA A 86 -11.58 -2.48 -2.59
N THR A 87 -12.80 -2.98 -2.56
CA THR A 87 -13.15 -4.24 -1.84
C THR A 87 -13.46 -5.39 -2.80
N GLY A 88 -13.71 -5.11 -4.08
CA GLY A 88 -13.91 -6.14 -5.10
C GLY A 88 -12.60 -6.74 -5.62
N ASN A 89 -12.63 -7.96 -6.12
CA ASN A 89 -11.49 -8.56 -6.81
C ASN A 89 -11.19 -7.79 -8.10
N ALA A 90 -9.91 -7.53 -8.37
CA ALA A 90 -9.43 -6.68 -9.46
C ALA A 90 -10.11 -5.30 -9.53
N SER A 91 -10.56 -4.78 -8.39
CA SER A 91 -11.18 -3.46 -8.33
C SER A 91 -10.15 -2.34 -8.30
N SER A 92 -10.50 -1.18 -8.85
CA SER A 92 -9.60 -0.03 -8.88
C SER A 92 -10.30 1.26 -8.46
N VAL A 93 -9.63 2.05 -7.63
CA VAL A 93 -10.02 3.42 -7.32
C VAL A 93 -8.89 4.37 -7.73
N SER A 94 -9.12 5.16 -8.77
CA SER A 94 -8.13 6.14 -9.27
C SER A 94 -7.95 7.33 -8.31
N GLY A 95 -8.88 7.51 -7.38
CA GLY A 95 -8.81 8.47 -6.30
C GLY A 95 -10.04 9.36 -6.18
N GLY A 96 -9.96 10.32 -5.25
CA GLY A 96 -11.07 11.19 -4.86
C GLY A 96 -11.34 11.13 -3.36
N ASN A 97 -12.54 11.54 -2.95
CA ASN A 97 -13.01 11.46 -1.57
C ASN A 97 -14.22 10.52 -1.48
N SER A 98 -14.14 9.53 -0.60
CA SER A 98 -15.23 8.59 -0.28
C SER A 98 -15.76 7.80 -1.49
N ARG A 99 -14.87 7.21 -2.30
CA ARG A 99 -15.26 6.31 -3.40
C ARG A 99 -15.26 4.85 -2.93
N SER A 100 -16.13 4.03 -3.53
CA SER A 100 -16.19 2.60 -3.26
C SER A 100 -16.31 1.79 -4.55
N ALA A 101 -15.42 0.81 -4.72
CA ALA A 101 -15.44 -0.17 -5.79
C ALA A 101 -15.53 -1.58 -5.18
N GLY A 102 -16.76 -2.08 -4.99
CA GLY A 102 -17.01 -3.40 -4.39
C GLY A 102 -17.29 -4.54 -5.36
N GLY A 103 -17.56 -4.23 -6.63
CA GLY A 103 -17.75 -5.25 -7.67
C GLY A 103 -16.42 -5.88 -8.13
N THR A 104 -16.47 -7.12 -8.60
CA THR A 104 -15.33 -7.72 -9.32
C THR A 104 -15.09 -6.95 -10.61
N ASP A 105 -13.82 -6.65 -10.93
CA ASP A 105 -13.40 -5.84 -12.08
C ASP A 105 -14.01 -4.43 -12.11
N ASN A 106 -14.43 -3.90 -10.95
CA ASN A 106 -15.11 -2.62 -10.88
C ASN A 106 -14.13 -1.44 -10.73
N TRP A 107 -14.50 -0.28 -11.25
CA TRP A 107 -13.69 0.94 -11.19
C TRP A 107 -14.49 2.13 -10.65
N ALA A 108 -13.84 2.94 -9.81
CA ALA A 108 -14.38 4.21 -9.33
C ALA A 108 -13.34 5.34 -9.39
N ALA A 109 -13.80 6.56 -9.69
CA ALA A 109 -12.97 7.75 -9.72
C ALA A 109 -13.76 9.01 -9.29
N GLY A 110 -13.03 10.08 -8.97
CA GLY A 110 -13.57 11.41 -8.72
C GLY A 110 -14.13 12.09 -9.98
N SER A 111 -14.63 13.32 -9.83
CA SER A 111 -15.10 14.12 -10.98
C SER A 111 -13.93 14.49 -11.90
N LEU A 112 -14.09 14.23 -13.20
CA LEU A 112 -13.25 14.80 -14.23
C LEU A 112 -13.45 16.32 -14.24
N PHE A 113 -12.40 17.09 -13.99
CA PHE A 113 -12.40 18.53 -14.24
C PHE A 113 -11.45 18.81 -15.41
N GLU A 114 -11.99 18.80 -16.62
CA GLU A 114 -11.31 19.32 -17.80
C GLU A 114 -11.62 20.81 -17.94
N THR A 115 -10.64 21.67 -17.66
CA THR A 115 -10.66 23.03 -18.19
C THR A 115 -9.98 22.99 -19.55
N ASN A 116 -10.80 23.07 -20.61
CA ASN A 116 -10.36 23.25 -22.00
C ASN A 116 -9.57 24.55 -22.16
#